data_AF-A0A0Q7SFZ5-F1
#
_entry.id   AF-A0A0Q7SFZ5-F1
#
_cell.length_a   1.000
_cell.length_b   1.000
_cell.length_c   1.000
_cell.angle_alpha   90.00
_cell.angle_beta   90.00
_cell.angle_gamma   90.00
#
_symmetry.space_group_name_H-M   'P 1'
#
loop_
_entity.id
_entity.type
_entity.pdbx_description
1 polymer ?
#
loop_
_entity_poly.entity_id
_entity_poly.type
_entity_poly.pdbx_seq_one_letter_code
_entity_poly.pdbx_strand_id
1 'polypeptide(L)'
;MLAVALSAHADDAPRDPTALPPALRSAMAAASAASAASGVPAEAADHAIRQVVFAGGRAYVVQRGRRYAVGEQLDGARIERITEQAVWLRESGQVRREPLYGGVEKRPPAPPAGSASGVRKSKEKP
;
A
#
# COMPACT_ATOMS: atom_id res chain seq x y z
N MET A 1 -54.21 8.32 -11.06
CA MET A 1 -52.83 8.35 -10.55
C MET A 1 -52.89 7.96 -9.08
N LEU A 2 -52.35 6.79 -8.72
CA LEU A 2 -52.41 6.23 -7.37
C LEU A 2 -51.07 6.50 -6.67
N ALA A 3 -51.09 7.25 -5.58
CA ALA A 3 -49.90 7.52 -4.76
C ALA A 3 -49.59 6.30 -3.88
N VAL A 4 -48.40 5.73 -4.03
CA VAL A 4 -47.85 4.72 -3.13
C VAL A 4 -47.21 5.43 -1.94
N ALA A 5 -47.76 5.22 -0.75
CA ALA A 5 -47.14 5.60 0.51
C ALA A 5 -46.14 4.50 0.91
N LEU A 6 -44.85 4.83 1.00
CA LEU A 6 -43.84 3.97 1.60
C LEU A 6 -44.00 4.04 3.13
N SER A 7 -44.56 2.98 3.73
CA SER A 7 -44.54 2.80 5.18
C SER A 7 -43.11 2.47 5.62
N ALA A 8 -42.46 3.43 6.29
CA ALA A 8 -41.25 3.18 7.05
C ALA A 8 -41.63 2.38 8.30
N HIS A 9 -41.42 1.06 8.28
CA HIS A 9 -41.59 0.23 9.47
C HIS A 9 -40.41 0.49 10.42
N ALA A 10 -40.68 1.23 11.49
CA ALA A 10 -39.82 1.29 12.66
C ALA A 10 -39.86 -0.08 13.35
N ASP A 11 -38.83 -0.89 13.11
CA ASP A 11 -38.65 -2.20 13.75
C ASP A 11 -38.17 -1.96 15.20
N ASP A 12 -39.12 -1.95 16.13
CA ASP A 12 -38.94 -1.82 17.60
C ASP A 12 -38.90 -3.21 18.26
N ALA A 13 -38.13 -4.13 17.68
CA ALA A 13 -37.67 -5.31 18.42
C ALA A 13 -36.56 -4.88 19.39
N PRO A 14 -36.39 -5.54 20.56
CA PRO A 14 -35.28 -5.26 21.47
C PRO A 14 -33.96 -5.49 20.70
N ARG A 15 -33.38 -4.40 20.18
CA ARG A 15 -32.11 -4.42 19.48
C ARG A 15 -31.06 -4.82 20.49
N ASP A 16 -30.62 -6.06 20.39
CA ASP A 16 -29.41 -6.50 21.06
C ASP A 16 -28.28 -5.54 20.66
N PRO A 17 -27.71 -4.75 21.59
CA PRO A 17 -26.68 -3.76 21.28
C PRO A 17 -25.38 -4.41 20.79
N THR A 18 -25.24 -5.73 20.91
CA THR A 18 -24.12 -6.50 20.36
C THR A 18 -24.41 -7.06 18.96
N ALA A 19 -25.66 -7.02 18.49
CA ALA A 19 -26.01 -7.46 17.16
C ALA A 19 -25.52 -6.45 16.12
N LEU A 20 -24.64 -6.92 15.23
CA LEU A 20 -24.13 -6.11 14.13
C LEU A 20 -25.31 -5.60 13.26
N PRO A 21 -25.32 -4.29 12.91
CA PRO A 21 -26.32 -3.74 12.00
C PRO A 21 -26.41 -4.54 10.69
N PRO A 22 -27.60 -4.70 10.10
CA PRO A 22 -27.80 -5.53 8.91
C PRO A 22 -26.95 -5.06 7.72
N ALA A 23 -26.80 -3.75 7.53
CA ALA A 23 -25.93 -3.20 6.48
C ALA A 23 -24.46 -3.61 6.63
N LEU A 24 -23.95 -3.62 7.87
CA LEU A 24 -22.58 -4.06 8.15
C LEU A 24 -22.42 -5.57 7.97
N ARG A 25 -23.43 -6.34 8.37
CA ARG A 25 -23.46 -7.81 8.19
C ARG A 25 -23.43 -8.20 6.70
N SER A 26 -24.22 -7.51 5.87
CA SER A 26 -24.21 -7.70 4.41
C SER A 26 -22.89 -7.27 3.78
N ALA A 27 -22.29 -6.17 4.24
CA ALA A 27 -20.99 -5.71 3.76
C ALA A 27 -19.87 -6.70 4.09
N MET A 28 -19.85 -7.29 5.29
CA MET A 28 -18.88 -8.32 5.66
C MET A 28 -19.06 -9.60 4.83
N ALA A 29 -20.29 -10.05 4.61
CA ALA A 29 -20.56 -11.20 3.74
C ALA A 29 -20.11 -10.95 2.29
N ALA A 30 -20.35 -9.75 1.75
CA ALA A 30 -19.88 -9.34 0.43
C ALA A 30 -18.36 -9.25 0.36
N ALA A 31 -17.69 -8.75 1.40
CA ALA A 31 -16.23 -8.70 1.48
C ALA A 31 -15.60 -10.10 1.55
N SER A 32 -16.21 -11.03 2.31
CA SER A 32 -15.77 -12.43 2.34
C SER A 32 -15.95 -13.12 0.99
N ALA A 33 -17.06 -12.87 0.29
CA ALA A 33 -17.31 -13.39 -1.05
C ALA A 33 -16.33 -12.80 -2.08
N ALA A 34 -16.05 -11.49 -2.00
CA ALA A 34 -15.05 -10.83 -2.84
C ALA A 34 -13.64 -11.36 -2.58
N SER A 35 -13.28 -11.61 -1.32
CA SER A 35 -11.99 -12.22 -0.95
C SER A 35 -11.85 -13.65 -1.49
N ALA A 36 -12.93 -14.43 -1.55
CA ALA A 36 -12.94 -15.76 -2.15
C ALA A 36 -12.84 -15.70 -3.70
N ALA A 37 -13.42 -14.67 -4.32
CA ALA A 37 -13.38 -14.47 -5.77
C ALA A 37 -12.05 -13.87 -6.27
N SER A 38 -11.35 -13.10 -5.43
CA SER A 38 -10.07 -12.48 -5.80
C SER A 38 -8.90 -13.47 -5.83
N GLY A 39 -9.08 -14.73 -5.39
CA GLY A 39 -8.08 -15.78 -5.56
C GLY A 39 -6.70 -15.45 -5.03
N VAL A 40 -6.57 -14.46 -4.12
CA VAL A 40 -5.30 -14.15 -3.47
C VAL A 40 -5.13 -15.21 -2.39
N PRO A 41 -4.23 -16.18 -2.56
CA PRO A 41 -4.04 -17.21 -1.56
C PRO A 41 -3.61 -16.55 -0.26
N ALA A 42 -4.25 -16.91 0.85
CA ALA A 42 -3.89 -16.43 2.19
C ALA A 42 -2.41 -16.70 2.53
N GLU A 43 -1.76 -17.67 1.86
CA GLU A 43 -0.31 -17.91 1.96
C GLU A 43 0.56 -16.79 1.39
N ALA A 44 0.13 -16.09 0.33
CA ALA A 44 0.88 -14.95 -0.20
C ALA A 44 0.92 -13.78 0.79
N ALA A 45 -0.01 -13.74 1.76
CA ALA A 45 -0.06 -12.71 2.78
C ALA A 45 1.04 -12.82 3.84
N ASP A 46 1.62 -14.01 4.03
CA ASP A 46 2.65 -14.29 5.05
C ASP A 46 4.06 -13.91 4.56
N HIS A 47 4.29 -13.99 3.25
CA HIS A 47 5.54 -13.60 2.59
C HIS A 47 5.57 -12.12 2.13
N ALA A 48 4.44 -11.43 2.21
CA ALA A 48 4.36 -10.02 1.84
C ALA A 48 5.16 -9.16 2.84
N ILE A 49 6.08 -8.35 2.32
CA ILE A 49 6.83 -7.42 3.15
C ILE A 49 5.91 -6.26 3.55
N ARG A 50 5.59 -6.17 4.85
CA ARG A 50 4.67 -5.15 5.38
C ARG A 50 5.37 -4.01 6.09
N GLN A 51 6.61 -4.21 6.55
CA GLN A 51 7.28 -3.27 7.42
C GLN A 51 8.75 -3.10 7.06
N VAL A 52 9.15 -1.84 6.94
CA VAL A 52 10.55 -1.42 6.83
C VAL A 52 10.84 -0.39 7.91
N VAL A 53 12.01 -0.51 8.54
CA VAL A 53 12.49 0.39 9.58
C VAL A 53 13.81 1.00 9.14
N PHE A 54 13.96 2.31 9.31
CA PHE A 54 15.22 3.01 9.13
C PHE A 54 15.81 3.31 10.50
N ALA A 55 16.99 2.75 10.79
CA ALA A 55 17.69 2.94 12.06
C ALA A 55 19.19 3.11 11.80
N GLY A 56 19.80 4.12 12.41
CA GLY A 56 21.25 4.38 12.24
C GLY A 56 21.68 4.61 10.79
N GLY A 57 20.82 5.24 9.98
CA GLY A 57 21.09 5.48 8.55
C GLY A 57 20.98 4.23 7.65
N ARG A 58 20.51 3.10 8.19
CA ARG A 58 20.34 1.85 7.45
C ARG A 58 18.89 1.41 7.43
N ALA A 59 18.48 0.79 6.33
CA ALA A 59 17.14 0.26 6.15
C ALA A 59 17.11 -1.24 6.49
N TYR A 60 16.02 -1.66 7.15
CA TYR A 60 15.79 -3.04 7.57
C TYR A 60 14.37 -3.46 7.22
N VAL A 61 14.20 -4.64 6.64
CA VAL A 61 12.90 -5.30 6.55
C VAL A 61 12.59 -5.97 7.88
N VAL A 62 11.37 -5.81 8.38
CA VAL A 62 10.92 -6.50 9.60
C VAL A 62 9.93 -7.59 9.21
N GLN A 63 10.28 -8.84 9.50
CA GLN A 63 9.39 -9.98 9.27
C GLN A 63 9.46 -10.94 10.45
N ARG A 64 8.30 -11.36 10.96
CA ARG A 64 8.16 -12.25 12.12
C ARG A 64 9.01 -11.80 13.33
N GLY A 65 9.09 -10.49 13.55
CA GLY A 65 9.85 -9.87 14.65
C GLY A 65 11.37 -9.79 14.45
N ARG A 66 11.90 -10.22 13.30
CA ARG A 66 13.33 -10.17 12.97
C ARG A 66 13.62 -9.05 11.96
N ARG A 67 14.78 -8.42 12.09
CA ARG A 67 15.27 -7.37 11.19
C ARG A 67 16.23 -7.98 10.18
N TYR A 68 16.01 -7.70 8.90
CA TYR A 68 16.83 -8.15 7.80
C TYR A 68 17.40 -6.96 7.03
N ALA A 69 18.71 -6.96 6.80
CA ALA A 69 19.41 -5.92 6.06
C ALA A 69 19.60 -6.29 4.57
N VAL A 70 20.00 -5.30 3.76
CA VAL A 70 20.46 -5.55 2.40
C VAL A 70 21.60 -6.57 2.40
N GLY A 71 21.49 -7.59 1.55
CA GLY A 71 22.43 -8.70 1.41
C GLY A 71 22.01 -9.97 2.14
N GLU A 72 21.10 -9.89 3.11
CA GLU A 72 20.61 -11.04 3.89
C GLU A 72 19.49 -11.79 3.14
N GLN A 73 19.23 -13.03 3.57
CA GLN A 73 18.15 -13.85 3.04
C GLN A 73 16.86 -13.67 3.85
N LEU A 74 15.76 -13.49 3.13
CA LEU A 74 14.39 -13.41 3.63
C LEU A 74 13.54 -14.38 2.82
N ASP A 75 12.98 -15.40 3.48
CA ASP A 75 12.14 -16.43 2.87
C ASP A 75 12.74 -17.08 1.60
N GLY A 76 14.07 -17.30 1.58
CA GLY A 76 14.77 -17.89 0.44
C GLY A 76 15.16 -16.91 -0.68
N ALA A 77 14.74 -15.64 -0.59
CA ALA A 77 15.16 -14.57 -1.49
C ALA A 77 16.20 -13.65 -0.82
N ARG A 78 17.19 -13.16 -1.57
CA ARG A 78 18.18 -12.21 -1.08
C ARG A 78 17.70 -10.78 -1.22
N ILE A 79 17.83 -9.97 -0.17
CA ILE A 79 17.49 -8.56 -0.23
C ILE A 79 18.58 -7.80 -1.01
N GLU A 80 18.24 -7.23 -2.16
CA GLU A 80 19.19 -6.46 -2.99
C GLU A 80 19.10 -4.96 -2.69
N ARG A 81 17.89 -4.45 -2.42
CA ARG A 81 17.68 -3.03 -2.12
C ARG A 81 16.44 -2.84 -1.26
N ILE A 82 16.51 -1.91 -0.31
CA ILE A 82 15.38 -1.48 0.50
C ILE A 82 15.18 0.02 0.27
N THR A 83 13.95 0.42 -0.02
CA THR A 83 13.53 1.83 -0.05
C THR A 83 12.27 2.00 0.77
N GLU A 84 11.83 3.25 0.94
CA GLU A 84 10.58 3.56 1.65
C GLU A 84 9.33 3.04 0.93
N GLN A 85 9.40 2.79 -0.38
CA GLN A 85 8.22 2.46 -1.20
C GLN A 85 8.20 0.99 -1.60
N ALA A 86 9.37 0.38 -1.78
CA ALA A 86 9.50 -0.98 -2.24
C ALA A 86 10.79 -1.63 -1.74
N VAL A 87 10.77 -2.95 -1.74
CA VAL A 87 11.93 -3.80 -1.50
C VAL A 87 12.21 -4.61 -2.77
N TRP A 88 13.48 -4.73 -3.14
CA TRP A 88 13.91 -5.57 -4.25
C TRP A 88 14.50 -6.83 -3.67
N LEU A 89 13.92 -7.96 -4.05
CA LEU A 89 14.30 -9.29 -3.65
C LEU A 89 14.86 -10.03 -4.86
N ARG A 90 15.94 -10.79 -4.67
CA ARG A 90 16.51 -11.65 -5.68
C ARG A 90 16.27 -13.10 -5.33
N GLU A 91 15.55 -13.80 -6.19
CA GLU A 91 15.19 -15.20 -6.02
C GLU A 91 15.52 -15.95 -7.31
N SER A 92 16.24 -17.06 -7.20
CA SER A 92 16.63 -17.89 -8.37
C SER A 92 17.26 -17.10 -9.54
N GLY A 93 18.00 -16.04 -9.21
CA GLY A 93 18.66 -15.17 -10.18
C GLY A 93 17.78 -14.04 -10.75
N GLN A 94 16.47 -14.04 -10.51
CA GLN A 94 15.55 -12.98 -10.92
C GLN A 94 15.37 -11.94 -9.82
N VAL A 95 15.21 -10.67 -10.20
CA VAL A 95 14.94 -9.58 -9.25
C VAL A 95 13.46 -9.23 -9.31
N ARG A 96 12.76 -9.42 -8.19
CA ARG A 96 11.37 -9.05 -7.96
C ARG A 96 11.30 -7.76 -7.15
N ARG A 97 10.39 -6.87 -7.55
CA ARG A 97 10.03 -5.66 -6.79
C ARG A 97 8.78 -5.93 -5.97
N GLU A 98 8.90 -5.80 -4.66
CA GLU A 98 7.79 -5.90 -3.71
C GLU A 98 7.39 -4.50 -3.22
N PRO A 99 6.19 -3.99 -3.57
CA PRO A 99 5.70 -2.73 -3.05
C PRO A 99 5.28 -2.86 -1.57
N LEU A 100 5.68 -1.91 -0.73
CA LEU A 100 5.29 -1.89 0.70
C LEU A 100 3.88 -1.36 0.91
N TYR A 101 3.50 -0.34 0.13
CA TYR A 101 2.21 0.33 0.23
C TYR A 101 1.52 0.27 -1.14
N GLY A 102 0.62 -0.71 -1.31
CA GLY A 102 -0.18 -0.83 -2.52
C GLY A 102 -1.03 0.42 -2.75
N GLY A 103 -0.97 0.99 -3.95
CA GLY A 103 -1.75 2.17 -4.34
C GLY A 103 -1.21 3.53 -3.85
N VAL A 104 -0.08 3.55 -3.13
CA VAL A 104 0.59 4.80 -2.77
C VAL A 104 1.70 5.08 -3.77
N GLU A 105 1.51 6.11 -4.60
CA GLU A 105 2.55 6.62 -5.50
C GLU A 105 3.04 7.99 -5.00
N LYS A 106 4.32 8.08 -4.62
CA LYS A 106 4.95 9.38 -4.39
C LYS A 106 5.12 10.09 -5.73
N ARG A 107 4.33 11.15 -5.96
CA ARG A 107 4.54 12.06 -7.10
C ARG A 107 5.82 12.89 -6.85
N PRO A 108 6.80 12.90 -7.76
CA PRO A 108 7.95 13.78 -7.61
C PRO A 108 7.49 15.25 -7.61
N PRO A 109 8.08 16.11 -6.78
CA PRO A 109 7.79 17.54 -6.83
C PRO A 109 8.11 18.08 -8.23
N ALA A 110 7.23 18.93 -8.76
CA ALA A 110 7.49 19.59 -10.03
C ALA A 110 8.81 20.36 -9.94
N PRO A 111 9.66 20.31 -10.99
CA PRO A 111 10.92 21.06 -10.98
C PRO A 111 10.61 22.55 -10.78
N PRO A 112 11.41 23.27 -9.97
CA PRO A 112 11.21 24.69 -9.77
C PRO A 112 11.31 25.38 -11.14
N ALA A 113 10.31 26.20 -11.47
CA ALA A 113 10.34 27.00 -12.68
C ALA A 113 11.63 27.83 -12.69
N GLY A 114 12.52 27.54 -13.63
CA GLY A 114 13.76 28.27 -13.79
C GLY A 114 13.44 29.73 -14.09
N SER A 115 13.73 30.63 -13.14
CA SER A 115 13.75 32.06 -13.40
C SER A 115 14.85 32.36 -14.41
N ALA A 116 14.47 32.47 -15.68
CA ALA A 116 15.34 32.93 -16.74
C ALA A 116 15.66 34.43 -16.54
N SER A 117 16.67 34.73 -15.72
CA SER A 117 17.30 36.06 -15.75
C SER A 117 18.38 36.04 -16.83
N GLY A 118 18.03 36.59 -17.99
CA GLY A 118 18.92 36.70 -19.13
C GLY A 118 20.05 37.70 -18.85
N VAL A 119 21.29 37.20 -18.80
CA VAL A 119 22.48 38.04 -19.01
C VAL A 119 22.82 37.99 -20.49
N ARG A 120 22.57 39.09 -21.20
CA ARG A 120 23.01 39.28 -22.58
C ARG A 120 24.53 39.40 -22.60
N LYS A 121 25.15 38.69 -23.55
CA LYS A 121 26.55 38.81 -23.97
C LYS A 121 26.91 40.27 -24.27
N SER A 122 27.96 40.79 -23.61
CA SER A 122 28.82 41.81 -24.21
C SER A 122 30.16 41.18 -24.54
N LYS A 123 30.46 41.21 -25.83
CA LYS A 123 31.65 40.66 -26.47
C LYS A 123 32.68 41.79 -26.52
N GLU A 124 33.67 41.77 -25.64
CA GLU A 124 34.85 42.63 -25.77
C GLU A 124 35.94 41.82 -26.50
N LYS A 125 36.43 42.38 -27.60
CA LYS A 125 37.46 41.81 -28.49
C LYS A 125 38.81 42.49 -28.14
N PRO A 126 39.95 41.80 -28.27
CA PRO A 126 41.26 42.33 -27.87
C PRO A 126 41.79 43.40 -28.82
#